data_AF-A0A0S9KEU2-F1
#
_entry.id   AF-A0A0S9KEU2-F1
#
_cell.length_a   1.000
_cell.length_b   1.000
_cell.length_c   1.000
_cell.angle_alpha   90.00
_cell.angle_beta   90.00
_cell.angle_gamma   90.00
#
_symmetry.space_group_name_H-M   'P 1'
#
loop_
_entity.id
_entity.type
_entity.pdbx_description
1 polymer ?
#
loop_
_entity_poly.entity_id
_entity_poly.type
_entity_poly.pdbx_seq_one_letter_code
_entity_poly.pdbx_strand_id
1 'polypeptide(L)'
;MDTPNVDAAFQFLGDQPMFAAALGFVLLIALFRGWSKAKKAFNRRGHRPDGARLFTPAQKAEGARRAGRGRCEHKDPMWFRCSKPGTHGDHIYPHSRGGATAMSNLQMLCPTHNLAKSATVPTRTYIWRLERRRARYFPAGVSGKVEWRADRAW
;
A
#
# COMPACT_ATOMS: atom_id res chain seq x y z
N MET A 1 -37.64 -18.95 -39.76
CA MET A 1 -36.56 -18.61 -38.82
C MET A 1 -37.05 -19.07 -37.46
N ASP A 2 -36.61 -20.25 -37.03
CA ASP A 2 -37.04 -20.83 -35.76
C ASP A 2 -36.42 -20.06 -34.61
N THR A 3 -37.26 -19.52 -33.74
CA THR A 3 -36.81 -18.94 -32.47
C THR A 3 -36.25 -20.06 -31.58
N PRO A 4 -35.11 -19.85 -30.90
CA PRO A 4 -34.60 -20.85 -29.98
C PRO A 4 -35.66 -21.15 -28.92
N ASN A 5 -35.99 -22.44 -28.78
CA ASN A 5 -36.97 -22.94 -27.82
C ASN A 5 -36.39 -22.78 -26.40
N VAL A 6 -36.78 -21.69 -25.73
CA VAL A 6 -36.36 -21.37 -24.36
C VAL A 6 -36.80 -22.45 -23.37
N ASP A 7 -37.90 -23.17 -23.62
CA ASP A 7 -38.43 -24.19 -22.73
C ASP A 7 -37.53 -25.44 -22.70
N ALA A 8 -36.95 -25.81 -23.84
CA ALA A 8 -35.96 -26.90 -23.93
C ALA A 8 -34.67 -26.56 -23.15
N ALA A 9 -34.27 -25.28 -23.15
CA ALA A 9 -33.11 -24.83 -22.38
C ALA A 9 -33.37 -24.86 -20.86
N PHE A 10 -34.57 -24.48 -20.41
CA PHE A 10 -34.95 -24.55 -19.00
C PHE A 10 -35.06 -26.00 -18.49
N GLN A 11 -35.60 -26.91 -19.29
CA GLN A 11 -35.65 -28.34 -18.94
C GLN A 11 -34.25 -28.95 -18.80
N PHE A 12 -33.35 -28.69 -19.76
CA PHE A 12 -31.96 -29.15 -19.68
C PHE A 12 -31.20 -28.64 -18.45
N LEU A 13 -31.43 -27.37 -18.06
CA LEU A 13 -30.88 -26.79 -16.83
C LEU A 13 -31.47 -27.42 -15.55
N GLY A 14 -32.74 -27.79 -15.57
CA GLY A 14 -33.41 -28.51 -14.46
C GLY A 14 -32.89 -29.93 -14.28
N ASP A 15 -32.61 -30.63 -15.37
CA ASP A 15 -32.14 -32.03 -15.37
C ASP A 15 -30.65 -32.17 -14.99
N GLN A 16 -29.91 -31.06 -14.99
CA GLN A 16 -28.46 -31.03 -14.75
C GLN A 16 -28.09 -30.00 -13.66
N PRO A 17 -28.54 -30.19 -12.40
CA PRO A 17 -28.39 -29.20 -11.32
C PRO A 17 -26.93 -28.88 -11.01
N MET A 18 -26.02 -29.84 -11.20
CA MET A 18 -24.58 -29.63 -11.03
C MET A 18 -23.98 -28.72 -12.11
N PHE A 19 -24.46 -28.80 -13.35
CA PHE A 19 -24.04 -27.90 -14.43
C PHE A 19 -24.57 -26.49 -14.21
N ALA A 20 -25.84 -26.34 -13.81
CA ALA A 20 -26.43 -25.05 -13.45
C ALA A 20 -25.66 -24.38 -12.28
N ALA A 21 -25.34 -25.15 -11.23
CA ALA A 21 -24.58 -24.68 -10.09
C ALA A 21 -23.14 -24.28 -10.47
N ALA A 22 -22.46 -25.06 -11.32
CA ALA A 22 -21.13 -24.74 -11.81
C ALA A 22 -21.13 -23.46 -12.66
N LEU A 23 -22.11 -23.29 -13.56
CA LEU A 23 -22.26 -22.09 -14.38
C LEU A 23 -22.51 -20.86 -13.50
N GLY A 24 -23.41 -20.98 -12.51
CA GLY A 24 -23.68 -19.95 -11.53
C GLY A 24 -22.44 -19.56 -10.72
N PHE A 25 -21.65 -20.54 -10.27
CA PHE A 25 -20.42 -20.29 -9.52
C PHE A 25 -19.36 -19.56 -10.36
N VAL A 26 -19.19 -19.94 -11.63
CA VAL A 26 -18.27 -19.25 -12.56
C VAL A 26 -18.72 -17.81 -12.80
N LEU A 27 -20.02 -17.58 -13.00
CA LEU A 27 -20.58 -16.23 -13.15
C LEU A 27 -20.36 -15.38 -11.89
N LEU A 28 -20.57 -15.94 -10.70
CA LEU A 28 -20.31 -15.26 -9.42
C LEU A 28 -18.83 -14.88 -9.28
N ILE A 29 -17.89 -15.78 -9.63
CA ILE A 29 -16.46 -15.46 -9.63
C ILE A 29 -16.15 -14.33 -10.61
N ALA A 30 -16.72 -14.38 -11.83
CA ALA A 30 -16.50 -13.34 -12.84
C ALA A 30 -17.02 -11.98 -12.36
N LEU A 31 -18.23 -11.93 -11.80
CA LEU A 31 -18.82 -10.73 -11.22
C LEU A 31 -17.99 -10.20 -10.04
N PHE A 32 -17.57 -11.07 -9.12
CA PHE A 32 -16.73 -10.69 -7.98
C PHE A 32 -15.38 -10.11 -8.44
N ARG A 33 -14.75 -10.72 -9.45
CA ARG A 33 -13.50 -10.22 -10.05
C ARG A 33 -13.71 -8.87 -10.76
N GLY A 34 -14.83 -8.73 -11.49
CA GLY A 34 -15.22 -7.48 -12.14
C GLY A 34 -15.42 -6.35 -11.14
N TRP A 35 -16.20 -6.60 -10.07
CA TRP A 35 -16.42 -5.68 -8.97
C TRP A 35 -15.11 -5.30 -8.25
N SER A 36 -14.27 -6.29 -7.96
CA SER A 36 -12.96 -6.06 -7.33
C SER A 36 -12.05 -5.17 -8.20
N LYS A 37 -12.04 -5.39 -9.53
CA LYS A 37 -11.31 -4.53 -10.48
C LYS A 37 -11.89 -3.11 -10.50
N ALA A 38 -13.22 -2.97 -10.58
CA ALA A 38 -13.90 -1.68 -10.61
C ALA A 38 -13.64 -0.88 -9.32
N LYS A 39 -13.76 -1.51 -8.15
CA LYS A 39 -13.43 -0.92 -6.84
C LYS A 39 -11.97 -0.46 -6.77
N LYS A 40 -11.03 -1.27 -7.26
CA LYS A 40 -9.61 -0.90 -7.33
C LYS A 40 -9.35 0.26 -8.29
N ALA A 41 -10.08 0.36 -9.39
CA ALA A 41 -9.98 1.48 -10.33
C ALA A 41 -10.60 2.77 -9.75
N PHE A 42 -11.73 2.66 -9.05
CA PHE A 42 -12.36 3.77 -8.35
C PHE A 42 -11.44 4.35 -7.26
N ASN A 43 -10.86 3.50 -6.41
CA ASN A 43 -9.90 3.93 -5.39
C ASN A 43 -8.64 4.58 -5.97
N ARG A 44 -8.25 4.21 -7.20
CA ARG A 44 -7.13 4.84 -7.92
C ARG A 44 -7.49 6.21 -8.50
N ARG A 45 -8.74 6.42 -8.95
CA ARG A 45 -9.21 7.70 -9.52
C ARG A 45 -9.22 8.84 -8.51
N GLY A 46 -9.46 8.55 -7.22
CA GLY A 46 -9.35 9.54 -6.15
C GLY A 46 -7.90 9.88 -5.77
N HIS A 47 -6.92 9.09 -6.21
CA HIS A 47 -5.53 9.24 -5.81
C HIS A 47 -4.71 9.91 -6.92
N ARG A 48 -4.73 11.25 -6.97
CA ARG A 48 -3.68 11.99 -7.71
C ARG A 48 -2.39 11.92 -6.89
N PRO A 49 -1.30 11.31 -7.40
CA PRO A 49 0.01 11.46 -6.77
C PRO A 49 0.27 12.97 -6.66
N ASP A 50 0.80 13.40 -5.52
CA ASP A 50 1.29 14.76 -5.44
C ASP A 50 2.38 14.95 -6.51
N GLY A 51 2.36 16.10 -7.19
CA GLY A 51 3.25 16.36 -8.33
C GLY A 51 4.73 16.26 -7.96
N ALA A 52 5.07 16.39 -6.68
CA ALA A 52 6.40 16.18 -6.16
C ALA A 52 6.63 14.69 -5.83
N ARG A 53 7.45 14.01 -6.64
CA ARG A 53 7.93 12.64 -6.32
C ARG A 53 9.10 12.63 -5.34
N LEU A 54 9.86 13.72 -5.24
CA LEU A 54 11.09 13.77 -4.45
C LEU A 54 10.87 14.64 -3.21
N PHE A 55 11.36 14.16 -2.06
CA PHE A 55 11.47 14.97 -0.87
C PHE A 55 12.50 16.07 -1.05
N THR A 56 12.18 17.28 -0.60
CA THR A 56 13.09 18.42 -0.61
C THR A 56 14.27 18.20 0.35
N PRO A 57 15.39 18.92 0.18
CA PRO A 57 16.49 18.87 1.14
C PRO A 57 16.07 19.19 2.58
N ALA A 58 15.16 20.15 2.76
CA ALA A 58 14.62 20.51 4.09
C ALA A 58 13.82 19.36 4.71
N GLN A 59 12.97 18.69 3.92
CA GLN A 59 12.22 17.51 4.39
C GLN A 59 13.16 16.36 4.77
N LYS A 60 14.22 16.12 3.99
CA LYS A 60 15.23 15.11 4.31
C LYS A 60 16.02 15.45 5.58
N ALA A 61 16.39 16.72 5.77
CA ALA A 61 17.06 17.18 6.99
C ALA A 61 16.17 17.01 8.23
N GLU A 62 14.89 17.39 8.14
CA GLU A 62 13.91 17.18 9.21
C GLU A 62 13.67 15.68 9.46
N GLY A 63 13.57 14.87 8.40
CA GLY A 63 13.48 13.41 8.49
C GLY A 63 14.68 12.81 9.22
N ALA A 64 15.90 13.26 8.90
CA ALA A 64 17.11 12.86 9.58
C ALA A 64 17.09 13.26 11.06
N ARG A 65 16.67 14.49 11.38
CA ARG A 65 16.53 14.97 12.77
C ARG A 65 15.57 14.08 13.56
N ARG A 66 14.38 13.79 13.01
CA ARG A 66 13.38 12.91 13.62
C ARG A 66 13.89 11.48 13.80
N ALA A 67 14.68 10.99 12.85
CA ALA A 67 15.26 9.66 12.88
C ALA A 67 16.40 9.48 13.91
N GLY A 68 16.62 10.42 14.83
CA GLY A 68 17.67 10.33 15.85
C GLY A 68 19.05 10.53 15.24
N ARG A 69 19.29 11.72 14.66
CA ARG A 69 20.53 12.11 13.97
C ARG A 69 20.81 11.33 12.68
N GLY A 70 19.76 11.08 11.90
CA GLY A 70 19.89 10.52 10.56
C GLY A 70 20.27 9.05 10.55
N ARG A 71 19.87 8.25 11.55
CA ARG A 71 20.07 6.79 11.52
C ARG A 71 19.06 6.13 10.57
N CYS A 72 19.45 5.05 9.92
CA CYS A 72 18.54 4.26 9.08
C CYS A 72 17.37 3.69 9.92
N GLU A 73 16.14 3.89 9.46
CA GLU A 73 14.90 3.43 10.11
C GLU A 73 14.50 1.99 9.74
N HIS A 74 15.28 1.33 8.87
CA HIS A 74 15.08 -0.09 8.60
C HIS A 74 15.26 -0.90 9.89
N LYS A 75 14.39 -1.90 10.04
CA LYS A 75 14.36 -2.82 11.17
C LYS A 75 14.14 -4.21 10.62
N ASP A 76 15.03 -5.10 11.00
CA ASP A 76 14.76 -6.51 10.80
C ASP A 76 13.55 -6.92 11.68
N PRO A 77 12.74 -7.89 11.24
CA PRO A 77 11.66 -8.43 12.05
C PRO A 77 12.00 -8.78 13.50
N MET A 78 13.21 -9.27 13.77
CA MET A 78 13.58 -9.83 15.08
C MET A 78 14.91 -9.25 15.64
N TRP A 79 15.56 -8.33 14.92
CA TRP A 79 16.80 -7.68 15.34
C TRP A 79 16.61 -6.17 15.62
N PHE A 80 17.73 -5.51 15.90
CA PHE A 80 17.80 -4.08 16.16
C PHE A 80 17.59 -3.25 14.88
N ARG A 81 17.29 -1.97 15.09
CA ARG A 81 17.28 -0.97 14.02
C ARG A 81 18.68 -0.90 13.39
N CYS A 82 18.76 -0.80 12.07
CA CYS A 82 20.03 -0.66 11.36
C CYS A 82 20.87 0.49 11.96
N SER A 83 22.16 0.26 12.19
CA SER A 83 23.10 1.27 12.76
C SER A 83 23.63 2.26 11.73
N LYS A 84 23.55 1.94 10.44
CA LYS A 84 24.07 2.78 9.34
C LYS A 84 23.32 4.12 9.23
N PRO A 85 23.97 5.18 8.73
CA PRO A 85 23.29 6.44 8.44
C PRO A 85 22.22 6.25 7.35
N GLY A 86 21.05 6.84 7.58
CA GLY A 86 19.98 6.99 6.63
C GLY A 86 20.20 8.24 5.79
N THR A 87 20.84 8.09 4.64
CA THR A 87 21.16 9.20 3.72
C THR A 87 20.04 9.47 2.72
N HIS A 88 19.11 8.52 2.54
CA HIS A 88 18.02 8.63 1.58
C HIS A 88 16.71 8.85 2.32
N GLY A 89 15.92 9.83 1.88
CA GLY A 89 14.52 9.95 2.26
C GLY A 89 13.66 9.18 1.26
N ASP A 90 12.96 8.16 1.74
CA ASP A 90 12.13 7.26 0.94
C ASP A 90 10.69 7.25 1.44
N HIS A 91 9.74 6.90 0.58
CA HIS A 91 8.33 6.80 0.95
C HIS A 91 8.04 5.47 1.62
N ILE A 92 7.50 5.47 2.84
CA ILE A 92 7.07 4.27 3.55
C ILE A 92 6.08 3.50 2.69
N TYR A 93 5.02 4.17 2.24
CA TYR A 93 4.12 3.69 1.20
C TYR A 93 4.56 4.30 -0.15
N PRO A 94 4.92 3.49 -1.17
CA PRO A 94 5.57 3.99 -2.38
C PRO A 94 4.75 5.04 -3.15
N HIS A 95 5.42 6.11 -3.60
CA HIS A 95 4.79 7.16 -4.43
C HIS A 95 4.09 6.60 -5.67
N SER A 96 4.71 5.65 -6.36
CA SER A 96 4.16 4.95 -7.55
C SER A 96 2.89 4.12 -7.28
N ARG A 97 2.53 3.91 -6.01
CA ARG A 97 1.32 3.21 -5.56
C ARG A 97 0.28 4.17 -5.00
N GLY A 98 0.51 5.47 -5.07
CA GLY A 98 -0.29 6.49 -4.41
C GLY A 98 0.15 6.69 -2.96
N GLY A 99 1.42 7.02 -2.74
CA GLY A 99 1.89 7.50 -1.44
C GLY A 99 2.24 8.97 -1.55
N ALA A 100 1.70 9.81 -0.68
CA ALA A 100 2.02 11.22 -0.65
C ALA A 100 3.48 11.47 -0.23
N THR A 101 4.13 12.45 -0.84
CA THR A 101 5.40 13.06 -0.42
C THR A 101 5.16 14.00 0.77
N ALA A 102 4.89 13.38 1.91
CA ALA A 102 4.62 14.03 3.18
C ALA A 102 5.58 13.51 4.27
N MET A 103 5.77 14.28 5.34
CA MET A 103 6.68 13.92 6.43
C MET A 103 6.23 12.66 7.18
N SER A 104 4.92 12.42 7.28
CA SER A 104 4.30 11.21 7.83
C SER A 104 4.57 9.96 7.00
N ASN A 105 4.87 10.12 5.70
CA ASN A 105 5.22 9.04 4.78
C ASN A 105 6.73 8.97 4.51
N LEU A 106 7.53 9.88 5.03
CA LEU A 106 8.99 9.88 4.86
C LEU A 106 9.63 8.87 5.82
N GLN A 107 10.59 8.10 5.31
CA GLN A 107 11.47 7.23 6.08
C GLN A 107 12.93 7.43 5.67
N MET A 108 13.82 7.58 6.64
CA MET A 108 15.26 7.68 6.39
C MET A 108 15.88 6.28 6.27
N LEU A 109 16.50 5.97 5.14
CA LEU A 109 17.10 4.66 4.85
C LEU A 109 18.56 4.80 4.38
N CYS A 110 19.39 3.83 4.73
CA CYS A 110 20.72 3.69 4.14
C CYS A 110 20.61 3.15 2.71
N PRO A 111 21.63 3.32 1.85
CA PRO A 111 21.56 2.91 0.45
C PRO A 111 21.15 1.44 0.26
N THR A 112 21.73 0.53 1.05
CA THR A 112 21.41 -0.91 1.00
C THR A 112 19.93 -1.19 1.24
N HIS A 113 19.35 -0.64 2.33
CA HIS A 113 17.94 -0.91 2.67
C HIS A 113 16.96 -0.15 1.79
N ASN A 114 17.34 1.04 1.30
CA ASN A 114 16.55 1.78 0.32
C ASN A 114 16.38 0.98 -0.98
N LEU A 115 17.49 0.44 -1.51
CA LEU A 115 17.47 -0.38 -2.72
C LEU A 115 16.69 -1.69 -2.50
N ALA A 116 16.91 -2.36 -1.37
CA ALA A 116 16.19 -3.60 -1.03
C ALA A 116 14.68 -3.39 -0.85
N LYS A 117 14.25 -2.25 -0.26
CA LYS A 117 12.82 -1.94 -0.10
C LYS A 117 12.14 -1.72 -1.46
N SER A 118 12.78 -0.99 -2.37
CA SER A 118 12.22 -0.66 -3.69
C SER A 118 10.77 -0.11 -3.56
N ALA A 119 9.89 -0.47 -4.49
CA ALA A 119 8.46 -0.13 -4.48
C ALA A 119 7.59 -1.12 -3.69
N THR A 120 8.15 -1.80 -2.69
CA THR A 120 7.39 -2.74 -1.83
C THR A 120 6.41 -1.98 -0.95
N VAL A 121 5.15 -2.41 -0.95
CA VAL A 121 4.12 -1.88 -0.05
C VAL A 121 4.30 -2.49 1.34
N PRO A 122 4.42 -1.67 2.40
CA PRO A 122 4.66 -2.19 3.75
C PRO A 122 3.43 -2.91 4.29
N THR A 123 3.66 -3.97 5.07
CA THR A 123 2.59 -4.65 5.80
C THR A 123 2.12 -3.81 6.99
N ARG A 124 0.90 -4.08 7.50
CA ARG A 124 0.37 -3.44 8.72
C ARG A 124 1.29 -3.66 9.92
N THR A 125 1.89 -4.84 10.05
CA THR A 125 2.83 -5.16 11.13
C THR A 125 4.16 -4.42 10.98
N TYR A 126 4.62 -4.14 9.75
CA TYR A 126 5.77 -3.28 9.53
C TYR A 126 5.51 -1.85 9.99
N ILE A 127 4.34 -1.30 9.63
CA ILE A 127 3.91 0.07 10.02
C ILE A 127 3.81 0.16 11.54
N TRP A 128 3.04 -0.73 12.19
CA TRP A 128 2.88 -0.71 13.64
C TRP A 128 4.22 -0.77 14.38
N ARG A 129 5.14 -1.65 13.95
CA ARG A 129 6.49 -1.72 14.54
C ARG A 129 7.30 -0.46 14.27
N LEU A 130 7.13 0.20 13.11
CA LEU A 130 7.84 1.45 12.79
C LEU A 130 7.38 2.55 13.74
N GLU A 131 6.07 2.76 13.84
CA GLU A 131 5.46 3.76 14.73
C GLU A 131 5.87 3.55 16.20
N ARG A 132 5.78 2.30 16.69
CA ARG A 132 6.17 1.97 18.08
C ARG A 132 7.65 2.23 18.35
N ARG A 133 8.52 2.04 17.35
CA ARG A 133 9.95 2.37 17.49
C ARG A 133 10.20 3.88 17.38
N ARG A 134 9.51 4.59 16.48
CA ARG A 134 9.58 6.06 16.36
C ARG A 134 9.25 6.74 17.67
N ALA A 135 8.28 6.23 18.43
CA ALA A 135 7.97 6.72 19.78
C ALA A 135 9.18 6.75 20.75
N ARG A 136 10.27 6.01 20.47
CA ARG A 136 11.48 5.97 21.32
C ARG A 136 12.58 6.94 20.88
N TYR A 137 12.61 7.33 19.61
CA TYR A 137 13.73 8.11 19.05
C TYR A 137 13.29 9.35 18.28
N PHE A 138 12.00 9.52 18.02
CA PHE A 138 11.47 10.80 17.54
C PHE A 138 11.56 11.84 18.67
N PRO A 139 11.84 13.10 18.33
CA PRO A 139 11.77 14.21 19.27
C PRO A 139 10.40 14.28 19.96
N ALA A 140 10.40 14.71 21.23
CA ALA A 140 9.16 14.92 21.97
C ALA A 140 8.21 15.88 21.22
N GLY A 141 6.91 15.60 21.27
CA GLY A 141 5.87 16.37 20.56
C GLY A 141 5.76 16.09 19.06
N VAL A 142 6.70 15.35 18.45
CA VAL A 142 6.60 14.96 17.03
C VAL A 142 5.92 13.61 16.90
N SER A 143 4.84 13.56 16.13
CA SER A 143 4.12 12.30 15.87
C SER A 143 5.00 11.30 15.12
N GLY A 144 5.05 10.06 15.61
CA GLY A 144 5.69 8.94 14.92
C GLY A 144 4.76 8.19 13.96
N LYS A 145 3.51 8.63 13.81
CA LYS A 145 2.48 7.96 13.03
C LYS A 145 2.76 8.01 11.53
N VAL A 146 2.40 6.94 10.85
CA VAL A 146 2.54 6.80 9.40
C VAL A 146 1.21 7.08 8.75
N GLU A 147 1.19 8.06 7.85
CA GLU A 147 0.05 8.36 6.99
C GLU A 147 0.57 8.68 5.60
N TRP A 148 -0.06 8.11 4.58
CA TRP A 148 0.38 8.23 3.19
C TRP A 148 -0.72 8.67 2.24
N ARG A 149 -1.98 8.68 2.69
CA ARG A 149 -3.09 9.15 1.87
C ARG A 149 -3.03 10.67 1.80
N ALA A 150 -3.04 11.21 0.58
CA ALA A 150 -2.80 12.64 0.33
C ALA A 150 -3.75 13.58 1.09
N ASP A 151 -4.96 13.13 1.42
CA ASP A 151 -5.97 13.88 2.18
C ASP A 151 -5.70 13.95 3.69
N ARG A 152 -4.77 13.13 4.22
CA ARG A 152 -4.52 12.99 5.67
C ARG A 152 -3.04 13.06 6.05
N ALA A 153 -2.15 12.89 5.07
CA ALA A 153 -0.72 12.91 5.29
C ALA A 153 -0.25 14.35 5.60
N TRP A 154 0.81 14.46 6.42
CA TRP A 154 1.30 15.73 6.97
C TRP A 154 2.83 15.77 6.96
#